data_AF-A0A832INT3-F1
#
_entry.id   AF-A0A832INT3-F1
#
_cell.length_a   1.000
_cell.length_b   1.000
_cell.length_c   1.000
_cell.angle_alpha   90.00
_cell.angle_beta   90.00
_cell.angle_gamma   90.00
#
_symmetry.space_group_name_H-M   'P 1'
#
loop_
_entity.id
_entity.type
_entity.pdbx_description
1 polymer ?
#
loop_
_entity_poly.entity_id
_entity_poly.type
_entity_poly.pdbx_seq_one_letter_code
_entity_poly.pdbx_strand_id
1 'polypeptide(L)' 'IVAFKIGSVSDPLVYYMMDIFTIPANLAGLPAISIPFGKVEHLPVGIQIMGPRFSDAKVLGFADYIERHLKEKGL' A
#
# COMPACT_ATOMS: atom_id res chain seq x y z
N ILE A 1 -8.41 -4.07 1.25
CA ILE A 1 -8.35 -5.55 1.36
C ILE A 1 -7.50 -5.91 2.57
N VAL A 2 -7.87 -6.94 3.32
CA VAL A 2 -7.02 -7.49 4.39
C VAL A 2 -6.36 -8.76 3.89
N ALA A 3 -5.27 -9.18 4.55
CA ALA A 3 -4.61 -10.43 4.22
C ALA A 3 -5.60 -11.61 4.32
N PHE A 4 -5.67 -12.44 3.28
CA PHE A 4 -6.51 -13.64 3.27
C PHE A 4 -5.77 -14.82 3.92
N LYS A 5 -6.52 -15.86 4.31
CA LYS A 5 -5.93 -17.06 4.92
C LYS A 5 -5.21 -17.90 3.87
N ILE A 6 -4.13 -18.58 4.28
CA ILE A 6 -3.40 -19.49 3.39
C ILE A 6 -4.36 -20.56 2.84
N GLY A 7 -4.37 -20.72 1.52
CA GLY A 7 -5.25 -21.68 0.82
C GLY A 7 -6.71 -21.24 0.66
N SER A 8 -7.10 -20.04 1.09
CA SER A 8 -8.50 -19.58 0.97
C SER A 8 -8.87 -19.03 -0.41
N VAL A 9 -7.90 -18.75 -1.27
CA VAL A 9 -8.12 -18.26 -2.64
C VAL A 9 -7.86 -19.40 -3.60
N SER A 10 -8.92 -19.89 -4.25
CA SER A 10 -8.86 -20.97 -5.24
C SER A 10 -8.93 -20.47 -6.68
N ASP A 11 -9.55 -19.31 -6.91
CA ASP A 11 -9.64 -18.68 -8.23
C ASP A 11 -8.38 -17.83 -8.51
N PRO A 12 -7.58 -18.15 -9.54
CA PRO A 12 -6.39 -17.39 -9.89
C PRO A 12 -6.69 -15.93 -10.27
N LEU A 13 -7.89 -15.64 -10.82
CA LEU A 13 -8.26 -14.26 -11.15
C LEU A 13 -8.44 -13.41 -9.89
N VAL A 14 -9.04 -13.98 -8.84
CA VAL A 14 -9.16 -13.32 -7.54
C VAL A 14 -7.78 -13.06 -6.93
N TYR A 15 -6.83 -13.99 -7.12
CA TYR A 15 -5.45 -13.78 -6.67
C TYR A 15 -4.78 -12.61 -7.42
N TYR A 16 -4.94 -12.51 -8.74
CA TYR A 16 -4.39 -11.40 -9.52
C TYR A 16 -5.01 -10.05 -9.18
N MET A 17 -6.27 -10.02 -8.74
CA MET A 17 -6.90 -8.77 -8.28
C MET A 17 -6.21 -8.18 -7.04
N MET A 18 -5.37 -8.93 -6.31
CA MET A 18 -4.59 -8.38 -5.20
C MET A 18 -3.61 -7.28 -5.64
N ASP A 19 -3.18 -7.32 -6.91
CA ASP A 19 -2.26 -6.35 -7.48
C ASP A 19 -2.96 -5.21 -8.25
N ILE A 20 -4.29 -5.11 -8.17
CA ILE A 20 -5.07 -4.11 -8.92
C ILE A 20 -4.60 -2.67 -8.68
N PHE A 21 -4.14 -2.38 -7.46
CA PHE A 21 -3.65 -1.06 -7.10
C PHE A 21 -2.12 -0.92 -7.23
N THR A 22 -1.35 -2.00 -7.35
CA THR A 22 0.12 -1.95 -7.39
C THR A 22 0.65 -1.88 -8.83
N ILE A 23 0.07 -2.66 -9.74
CA ILE A 23 0.46 -2.74 -11.16
C ILE A 23 0.53 -1.38 -11.87
N PRO A 24 -0.39 -0.42 -11.67
CA PRO A 24 -0.32 0.87 -12.35
C PRO A 24 1.02 1.60 -12.15
N ALA A 25 1.64 1.51 -10.96
CA ALA A 25 2.94 2.12 -10.69
C ALA A 25 4.06 1.47 -11.51
N ASN A 26 4.05 0.15 -11.66
CA ASN A 26 5.02 -0.59 -12.47
C ASN A 26 4.90 -0.22 -13.95
N LEU A 27 3.68 -0.22 -14.49
CA LEU A 27 3.44 0.06 -15.92
C LEU A 27 3.76 1.50 -16.29
N ALA A 28 3.47 2.46 -15.41
CA ALA A 28 3.78 3.86 -15.63
C ALA A 28 5.24 4.21 -15.28
N GLY A 29 6.00 3.32 -14.63
CA GLY A 29 7.35 3.57 -14.15
C GLY A 29 7.37 4.74 -13.15
N LEU A 30 6.45 4.71 -12.18
CA LEU A 30 6.29 5.75 -11.15
C LEU A 30 6.82 5.23 -9.81
N PRO A 31 7.47 6.09 -8.99
CA PRO A 31 7.80 5.75 -7.62
C PRO A 31 6.53 5.56 -6.80
N ALA A 32 6.48 4.46 -6.04
CA ALA A 32 5.39 4.14 -5.14
C ALA A 32 5.92 3.55 -3.83
N ILE A 33 5.24 3.85 -2.72
CA ILE A 33 5.54 3.29 -1.40
C ILE A 33 4.25 2.90 -0.70
N SER A 34 4.29 1.83 0.08
CA SER A 34 3.22 1.47 1.00
C SER A 34 3.70 1.61 2.45
N ILE A 35 2.86 2.22 3.29
CA ILE A 35 3.11 2.40 4.72
C ILE A 35 1.89 1.90 5.53
N PRO A 36 2.09 1.46 6.79
CA PRO A 36 0.98 1.08 7.66
C PRO A 36 -0.02 2.23 7.86
N PHE A 37 -1.31 1.92 7.84
CA PHE A 37 -2.40 2.89 8.03
C PHE A 37 -3.46 2.38 9.03
N GLY A 38 -3.04 1.52 9.96
CA GLY A 38 -3.90 0.92 10.99
C GLY A 38 -4.24 -0.53 10.72
N LYS A 39 -5.36 -0.98 11.30
CA LYS A 39 -5.81 -2.38 11.26
C LYS A 39 -7.29 -2.49 10.93
N VAL A 40 -7.64 -3.51 10.17
CA VAL A 40 -9.02 -3.95 9.93
C VAL A 40 -9.08 -5.43 10.27
N GLU A 41 -10.08 -5.85 11.05
CA GLU A 41 -10.19 -7.25 11.53
C GLU A 41 -8.91 -7.76 12.23
N HIS A 42 -8.26 -6.89 13.00
CA HIS A 42 -6.97 -7.13 13.67
C HIS A 42 -5.77 -7.36 12.73
N LEU A 43 -5.96 -7.30 11.41
CA LEU A 43 -4.91 -7.44 10.41
C LEU A 43 -4.39 -6.07 9.97
N PRO A 44 -3.08 -5.92 9.70
CA PRO A 44 -2.52 -4.67 9.17
C PRO A 44 -3.13 -4.27 7.83
N VAL A 45 -3.40 -2.98 7.66
CA VAL A 45 -3.80 -2.39 6.38
C VAL A 45 -2.78 -1.31 6.01
N GLY A 46 -2.36 -1.30 4.75
CA GLY A 46 -1.47 -0.27 4.21
C GLY A 46 -2.22 0.77 3.39
N ILE A 47 -1.67 1.98 3.34
CA ILE A 47 -1.98 2.98 2.31
C ILE A 47 -0.87 2.96 1.27
N GLN A 48 -1.21 3.23 0.01
CA GLN A 48 -0.25 3.34 -1.08
C GLN A 48 -0.16 4.79 -1.57
N ILE A 49 1.07 5.27 -1.70
CA ILE A 49 1.40 6.62 -2.13
C ILE A 49 2.18 6.49 -3.44
N MET A 50 1.76 7.19 -4.48
CA MET A 50 2.45 7.24 -5.78
C MET A 50 2.83 8.68 -6.10
N GLY A 51 4.00 8.87 -6.69
CA GLY A 51 4.49 10.18 -7.12
C GLY A 51 4.85 10.23 -8.60
N PRO A 52 5.15 11.43 -9.14
CA PRO A 52 5.72 11.59 -10.47
C PRO A 52 7.02 10.80 -10.65
N ARG A 53 7.36 10.47 -11.90
CA ARG A 53 8.61 9.78 -12.23
C ARG A 53 9.83 10.54 -11.64
N PHE A 54 10.79 9.78 -11.08
CA PHE A 54 12.01 10.28 -10.43
C PHE A 54 11.79 11.16 -9.18
N SER A 55 10.60 11.14 -8.58
CA SER A 55 10.30 11.91 -7.36
C SER A 55 10.40 11.08 -6.07
N ASP A 56 11.29 10.08 -6.01
CA ASP A 56 11.43 9.13 -4.89
C ASP A 56 11.59 9.85 -3.54
N ALA A 57 12.45 10.86 -3.46
CA ALA A 57 12.64 11.65 -2.25
C ALA A 57 11.35 12.37 -1.79
N LYS A 58 10.52 12.84 -2.73
CA LYS A 58 9.23 13.47 -2.43
C LYS A 58 8.23 12.45 -1.91
N VAL A 59 8.18 11.26 -2.53
CA VAL A 59 7.32 10.15 -2.10
C VAL A 59 7.70 9.69 -0.70
N LEU A 60 9.00 9.52 -0.42
CA LEU A 60 9.52 9.19 0.91
C LEU A 60 9.19 10.27 1.95
N GLY A 61 9.43 11.55 1.62
CA GLY A 61 9.13 12.66 2.52
C GLY A 61 7.64 12.77 2.87
N PHE A 62 6.75 12.51 1.90
CA PHE A 62 5.32 12.50 2.14
C PHE A 62 4.85 11.28 2.94
N ALA A 63 5.44 10.11 2.68
CA ALA A 63 5.18 8.90 3.46
C ALA A 63 5.59 9.06 4.92
N ASP A 64 6.78 9.61 5.18
CA ASP A 64 7.28 9.92 6.52
C ASP A 64 6.41 10.96 7.23
N TYR A 65 5.97 12.01 6.51
CA TYR A 65 4.99 12.96 7.04
C TYR A 65 3.72 12.24 7.50
N ILE A 66 3.12 11.38 6.67
CA ILE A 66 1.90 10.64 7.04
C ILE A 66 2.17 9.73 8.24
N GLU A 67 3.26 8.95 8.22
CA GLU A 67 3.56 8.00 9.29
C GLU A 67 3.70 8.68 10.65
N ARG A 68 4.35 9.85 10.71
CA ARG A 68 4.49 10.64 11.93
C ARG A 68 3.14 11.13 12.47
N HIS A 69 2.26 11.63 11.60
CA HIS A 69 0.93 12.10 12.01
C HIS A 69 -0.03 10.96 12.39
N LEU A 70 0.17 9.75 11.87
CA LEU A 70 -0.60 8.58 12.29
C LEU A 70 -0.21 8.13 13.71
N LYS A 71 1.09 8.09 14.00
CA LYS A 71 1.62 7.80 15.34
C LYS A 71 1.06 8.78 16.39
N GLU A 72 0.98 10.06 16.06
CA GLU A 72 0.38 11.08 16.93
C GLU A 72 -1.11 10.85 17.22
N LYS A 73 -1.83 10.22 16.28
CA LYS A 73 -3.26 9.90 16.40
C LYS A 73 -3.53 8.53 17.03
N GLY A 74 -2.49 7.80 17.45
CA GLY A 74 -2.62 6.47 18.05
C GLY A 74 -3.06 5.38 17.07
N LEU A 75 -2.81 5.58 15.78
CA LEU A 75 -3.01 4.59 14.71
C LEU A 75 -1.73 3.83 14.38
#